data_AF-A0AAD7LAB3-F1
#
_entry.id   AF-A0AAD7LAB3-F1
#
_cell.length_a   1.000
_cell.length_b   1.000
_cell.length_c   1.000
_cell.angle_alpha   90.00
_cell.angle_beta   90.00
_cell.angle_gamma   90.00
#
_symmetry.space_group_name_H-M   'P 1'
#
loop_
_entity.id
_entity.type
_entity.pdbx_description
1 polymer ?
#
loop_
_entity_poly.entity_id
_entity_poly.type
_entity_poly.pdbx_seq_one_letter_code
_entity_poly.pdbx_strand_id
1 'polypeptide(L)' 'MSESKTELRKPVFTKVDQLRPGTSGHTLTVKVVSTKMVLQKGRADGPQLRQMRIAECLVGDETGIIIFTARNDQVFWS' A
#
# COMPACT_ATOMS: atom_id res chain seq x y z
N MET A 1 -7.21 3.96 -39.12
CA MET A 1 -7.79 3.06 -38.10
C MET A 1 -8.00 3.88 -36.85
N SER A 2 -9.25 4.10 -36.45
CA SER A 2 -9.58 4.89 -35.26
C SER A 2 -9.20 4.10 -34.00
N GLU A 3 -8.20 4.56 -33.26
CA GLU A 3 -7.91 4.07 -31.92
C GLU A 3 -9.07 4.45 -30.99
N SER A 4 -9.94 3.49 -30.72
CA SER A 4 -10.99 3.62 -29.71
C SER A 4 -10.33 3.67 -28.32
N LYS A 5 -10.23 4.86 -27.74
CA LYS A 5 -9.78 5.07 -26.36
C LYS A 5 -10.71 4.27 -25.44
N THR A 6 -10.20 3.20 -24.84
CA THR A 6 -10.98 2.36 -23.93
C THR A 6 -11.39 3.20 -22.72
N GLU A 7 -12.69 3.34 -22.47
CA GLU A 7 -13.17 4.04 -21.29
C GLU A 7 -12.76 3.29 -20.02
N LEU A 8 -12.02 3.99 -19.14
CA LEU A 8 -11.63 3.45 -17.84
C LEU A 8 -12.88 3.34 -16.95
N ARG A 9 -13.04 2.18 -16.30
CA ARG A 9 -14.14 1.97 -15.34
C ARG A 9 -14.00 2.95 -14.17
N LYS A 10 -15.13 3.49 -13.73
CA LYS A 10 -15.18 4.31 -12.51
C LYS A 10 -14.66 3.49 -11.32
N PRO A 11 -13.77 4.05 -10.48
CA PRO A 11 -13.28 3.35 -9.31
C PRO A 11 -14.42 3.14 -8.31
N VAL A 12 -14.51 1.93 -7.76
CA VAL A 12 -15.41 1.60 -6.66
C VAL A 12 -14.59 1.56 -5.39
N PHE A 13 -14.96 2.39 -4.42
CA PHE A 13 -14.31 2.43 -3.13
C PHE A 13 -15.03 1.48 -2.17
N THR A 14 -14.25 0.62 -1.54
CA THR A 14 -14.68 -0.30 -0.48
C THR A 14 -14.34 0.28 0.89
N LYS A 15 -14.86 -0.34 1.95
CA LYS A 15 -14.54 0.00 3.34
C LYS A 15 -13.73 -1.09 4.02
N VAL A 16 -13.05 -0.75 5.11
CA VAL A 16 -12.16 -1.67 5.82
C VAL A 16 -12.92 -2.92 6.33
N ASP A 17 -14.13 -2.75 6.86
CA ASP A 17 -14.97 -3.85 7.39
C ASP A 17 -15.47 -4.85 6.31
N GLN A 18 -15.46 -4.44 5.05
CA GLN A 18 -15.89 -5.25 3.91
C GLN A 18 -14.77 -6.14 3.36
N LEU A 19 -13.53 -5.95 3.80
CA LEU A 19 -12.41 -6.78 3.37
C LEU A 19 -12.62 -8.24 3.78
N ARG A 20 -12.21 -9.16 2.88
CA ARG A 20 -12.26 -10.61 3.09
C ARG A 20 -10.95 -11.25 2.67
N PRO A 21 -10.44 -12.25 3.43
CA PRO A 21 -9.28 -13.02 3.00
C PRO A 21 -9.47 -13.62 1.60
N GLY A 22 -8.38 -13.68 0.82
CA GLY A 22 -8.39 -14.25 -0.54
C GLY A 22 -8.94 -13.33 -1.62
N THR A 23 -9.35 -12.10 -1.30
CA THR A 23 -9.84 -11.12 -2.27
C THR A 23 -8.74 -10.10 -2.64
N SER A 24 -8.79 -9.53 -3.85
CA SER A 24 -7.77 -8.58 -4.35
C SER A 24 -8.37 -7.51 -5.27
N GLY A 25 -7.65 -6.41 -5.51
CA GLY A 25 -8.09 -5.34 -6.42
C GLY A 25 -9.01 -4.30 -5.78
N HIS A 26 -8.93 -4.13 -4.46
CA HIS A 26 -9.75 -3.18 -3.70
C HIS A 26 -9.18 -1.77 -3.80
N THR A 27 -10.07 -0.79 -3.93
CA THR A 27 -9.71 0.62 -3.72
C THR A 27 -10.27 1.04 -2.37
N LEU A 28 -9.42 1.61 -1.51
CA LEU A 28 -9.77 2.06 -0.17
C LEU A 28 -9.24 3.47 0.03
N THR A 29 -9.96 4.29 0.80
CA THR A 29 -9.45 5.55 1.33
C THR A 29 -9.28 5.39 2.82
N VAL A 30 -8.03 5.39 3.29
CA VAL A 30 -7.69 5.17 4.71
C VAL A 30 -6.76 6.26 5.21
N LYS A 31 -6.86 6.58 6.49
CA LYS A 31 -5.92 7.45 7.21
C LYS A 31 -4.79 6.61 7.78
N VAL A 32 -3.56 7.10 7.64
CA VAL A 32 -2.41 6.55 8.37
C VAL A 32 -2.44 7.07 9.80
N VAL A 33 -2.47 6.15 10.77
CA VAL A 33 -2.47 6.47 12.20
C VAL A 33 -1.06 6.43 12.76
N SER A 34 -0.29 5.39 12.42
CA SER A 34 1.10 5.25 12.82
C SER A 34 1.87 4.36 11.84
N THR A 35 3.19 4.54 11.80
CA THR A 35 4.09 3.77 10.94
C THR A 35 5.28 3.30 11.76
N LYS A 36 5.61 2.02 11.68
CA LYS A 36 6.76 1.41 12.34
C LYS A 36 7.66 0.74 11.31
N MET A 37 8.92 1.16 11.24
CA MET A 37 9.93 0.45 10.45
C MET A 37 10.19 -0.92 11.09
N VAL A 38 10.00 -1.98 10.32
CA VAL A 38 10.20 -3.36 10.78
C VAL A 38 11.38 -4.05 10.10
N LEU A 39 11.82 -3.58 8.94
CA LEU A 39 13.02 -4.09 8.29
C LEU A 39 13.74 -3.02 7.48
N GLN A 40 15.03 -2.85 7.74
CA GLN A 40 15.95 -2.03 6.97
C GLN A 40 17.23 -2.83 6.73
N LYS A 41 17.24 -3.69 5.71
CA LYS A 41 18.43 -4.51 5.40
C LYS A 41 19.24 -3.84 4.31
N GLY A 42 20.34 -3.20 4.69
CA GLY A 42 21.45 -2.89 3.78
C GLY A 42 22.38 -4.10 3.67
N ARG A 43 22.83 -4.47 2.46
CA ARG A 43 23.99 -5.37 2.33
C ARG A 43 25.25 -4.52 2.44
N ALA A 44 26.23 -4.96 3.22
CA ALA A 44 27.46 -4.20 3.49
C ALA A 44 28.42 -4.13 2.29
N ASP A 45 28.31 -5.01 1.29
CA ASP A 45 29.32 -5.12 0.22
C ASP A 45 28.71 -5.21 -1.19
N GLY A 46 28.26 -4.08 -1.74
CA GLY A 46 27.93 -4.00 -3.17
C GLY A 46 27.18 -2.72 -3.55
N PRO A 47 27.27 -2.28 -4.81
CA PRO A 47 26.69 -1.02 -5.28
C PRO A 47 25.18 -1.02 -5.06
N GLN A 48 24.73 -0.39 -3.97
CA GLN A 48 23.43 0.22 -3.66
C GLN A 48 22.16 -0.31 -4.38
N LEU A 49 22.04 -1.62 -4.65
CA LEU A 49 21.09 -2.11 -5.66
C LEU A 49 19.74 -2.60 -5.14
N ARG A 50 19.38 -2.37 -3.86
CA ARG A 50 18.00 -2.35 -3.31
C ARG A 50 18.05 -2.34 -1.79
N GLN A 51 17.97 -1.16 -1.19
CA GLN A 51 17.76 -1.04 0.26
C GLN A 51 16.30 -1.38 0.55
N MET A 52 16.03 -2.64 0.88
CA MET A 52 14.66 -3.08 1.18
C MET A 52 14.22 -2.46 2.50
N ARG A 53 13.22 -1.60 2.41
CA ARG A 53 12.58 -0.94 3.54
C ARG A 53 11.17 -1.48 3.68
N ILE A 54 10.85 -2.07 4.82
CA ILE A 54 9.50 -2.53 5.16
C ILE A 54 9.03 -1.77 6.38
N ALA A 55 7.82 -1.23 6.30
CA ALA A 55 7.12 -0.65 7.42
C ALA A 55 5.77 -1.34 7.62
N GLU A 56 5.39 -1.50 8.88
CA GLU A 56 4.02 -1.81 9.26
C GLU A 56 3.33 -0.50 9.61
N CYS A 57 2.27 -0.19 8.87
CA CYS A 57 1.46 0.99 9.05
C CYS A 57 0.11 0.59 9.65
N LEU A 58 -0.28 1.21 10.76
CA LEU A 58 -1.64 1.14 11.24
C LEU A 58 -2.48 2.13 10.43
N VAL A 59 -3.45 1.63 9.68
CA VAL A 59 -4.30 2.44 8.80
C VAL A 59 -5.77 2.10 9.01
N GLY A 60 -6.67 3.06 8.81
CA GLY A 60 -8.10 2.81 8.98
C GLY A 60 -8.99 3.90 8.44
N ASP A 61 -10.29 3.60 8.41
CA ASP A 61 -11.37 4.53 8.11
C ASP A 61 -12.41 4.48 9.25
N GLU A 62 -13.60 5.04 9.05
CA GLU A 62 -14.66 5.03 10.06
C GLU A 62 -15.19 3.62 10.40
N THR A 63 -14.90 2.61 9.58
CA THR A 63 -15.42 1.23 9.73
C THR A 63 -14.45 0.30 10.44
N GLY A 64 -13.15 0.60 10.44
CA GLY A 64 -12.17 -0.26 11.08
C GLY A 64 -10.72 0.14 10.84
N ILE A 65 -9.82 -0.62 11.46
CA ILE A 65 -8.37 -0.42 11.41
C ILE A 65 -7.70 -1.75 11.03
N ILE A 66 -6.69 -1.68 10.15
CA ILE A 66 -5.88 -2.82 9.72
C ILE A 66 -4.39 -2.50 9.78
N ILE A 67 -3.57 -3.55 9.79
CA ILE A 67 -2.13 -3.44 9.60
C ILE A 67 -1.83 -3.54 8.11
N PHE A 68 -1.19 -2.51 7.55
CA PHE A 68 -0.76 -2.43 6.17
C PHE A 68 0.76 -2.50 6.09
N THR A 69 1.29 -3.49 5.37
CA THR A 69 2.74 -3.59 5.14
C THR A 69 3.15 -2.75 3.93
N ALA A 70 3.77 -1.60 4.17
CA ALA A 70 4.35 -0.74 3.12
C ALA A 70 5.79 -1.18 2.78
N ARG A 71 6.16 -1.09 1.50
CA ARG A 71 7.51 -1.46 1.01
C ARG A 71 8.16 -0.34 0.20
N ASN A 72 9.48 -0.18 0.38
CA ASN A 72 10.35 0.75 -0.37
C ASN A 72 9.82 2.19 -0.36
N ASP A 73 9.49 2.75 -1.53
CA ASP A 73 9.07 4.15 -1.67
C ASP A 73 7.66 4.40 -1.13
N GLN A 74 6.86 3.34 -0.90
CA GLN A 74 5.59 3.45 -0.16
C GLN A 74 5.81 3.89 1.30
N VAL A 75 7.03 3.76 1.81
CA VAL A 75 7.42 4.12 3.17
C VAL A 75 7.79 5.62 3.27
N PHE A 76 8.02 6.30 2.14
CA PHE A 76 8.43 7.70 2.14
C PHE A 76 7.21 8.64 2.27
N TRP A 77 6.84 8.93 3.51
CA TRP A 77 6.22 10.19 3.89
C TRP A 77 7.07 10.78 5.01
N SER A 78 8.08 11.57 4.62
CA SER A 78 8.81 12.48 5.51
C SER A 78 8.73 13.88 4.93
#